data_AF-A0A2E6PY07-F1
#
_entry.id   AF-A0A2E6PY07-F1
#
_cell.length_a   1.000
_cell.length_b   1.000
_cell.length_c   1.000
_cell.angle_alpha   90.00
_cell.angle_beta   90.00
_cell.angle_gamma   90.00
#
_symmetry.space_group_name_H-M   'P 1'
#
loop_
_entity.id
_entity.type
_entity.pdbx_description
1 polymer ?
#
loop_
_entity_poly.entity_id
_entity_poly.type
_entity_poly.pdbx_seq_one_letter_code
_entity_poly.pdbx_strand_id
1 'polypeptide(L)'
;MELLKLTWWMEEPIDYEYKQYILLDYLQKVERHFINKDFSPYLLHTEKLYEEMALSLELIDNFEELITDDVVVFTQNGVKIEKSEIPTIKELDEMKNILKFSVPLLKQKVEIGKELWKQTPSILW
;
A
#
# COMPACT_ATOMS: atom_id res chain seq x y z
N MET A 1 4.33 20.20 -8.53
CA MET A 1 4.32 19.04 -7.63
C MET A 1 4.62 17.81 -8.46
N GLU A 2 5.59 16.99 -8.06
CA GLU A 2 5.81 15.69 -8.70
C GLU A 2 4.82 14.67 -8.12
N LEU A 3 4.26 13.84 -9.00
CA LEU A 3 3.37 12.75 -8.61
C LEU A 3 4.21 11.62 -8.01
N LEU A 4 3.74 11.05 -6.90
CA LEU A 4 4.42 9.93 -6.26
C LEU A 4 4.36 8.71 -7.20
N LYS A 5 5.50 8.09 -7.50
CA LYS A 5 5.51 6.90 -8.38
C LYS A 5 4.64 5.79 -7.77
N LEU A 6 4.03 4.96 -8.60
CA LEU A 6 3.22 3.82 -8.11
C LEU A 6 4.06 2.79 -7.34
N THR A 7 5.34 2.69 -7.69
CA THR A 7 6.33 1.77 -7.09
C THR A 7 7.07 2.37 -5.89
N TRP A 8 6.72 3.58 -5.43
CA TRP A 8 7.51 4.32 -4.44
C TRP A 8 7.78 3.55 -3.13
N TRP A 9 6.87 2.67 -2.73
CA TRP A 9 6.97 1.87 -1.51
C TRP A 9 7.96 0.70 -1.63
N MET A 10 8.35 0.33 -2.86
CA MET A 10 9.37 -0.69 -3.17
C MET A 10 10.74 -0.09 -3.45
N GLU A 11 10.83 1.24 -3.68
CA GLU A 11 12.10 1.88 -4.02
C GLU A 11 12.99 2.05 -2.78
N GLU A 12 14.29 1.85 -2.93
CA GLU A 12 15.25 2.12 -1.86
C GLU A 12 15.29 3.62 -1.47
N PRO A 13 15.52 3.95 -0.19
CA PRO A 13 15.61 3.02 0.95
C PRO A 13 14.22 2.51 1.36
N ILE A 14 14.10 1.20 1.57
CA ILE A 14 12.92 0.59 2.19
C ILE A 14 13.11 0.81 3.68
N ASP A 15 12.52 1.89 4.18
CA ASP A 15 12.53 2.26 5.59
C ASP A 15 11.14 2.77 5.94
N TYR A 16 10.53 2.18 6.97
CA TYR A 16 9.16 2.46 7.32
C TYR A 16 8.95 3.95 7.63
N GLU A 17 9.75 4.53 8.52
CA GLU A 17 9.58 5.92 8.98
C GLU A 17 9.75 6.90 7.82
N TYR A 18 10.82 6.73 7.03
CA TYR A 18 11.08 7.56 5.86
C TYR A 18 9.92 7.54 4.86
N LYS A 19 9.37 6.35 4.60
CA LYS A 19 8.25 6.18 3.66
C LYS A 19 6.96 6.78 4.21
N GLN A 20 6.72 6.74 5.53
CA GLN A 20 5.61 7.47 6.13
C GLN A 20 5.71 8.97 5.86
N TYR A 21 6.89 9.57 6.05
CA TYR A 21 7.07 11.00 5.80
C TYR A 21 6.84 11.38 4.33
N ILE A 22 7.33 10.56 3.38
CA ILE A 22 7.08 10.77 1.95
C ILE A 22 5.58 10.77 1.66
N LEU A 23 4.84 9.78 2.17
CA LEU A 23 3.41 9.70 1.95
C LEU A 23 2.67 10.90 2.56
N LEU A 24 2.98 11.26 3.80
CA LEU A 24 2.31 12.35 4.50
C LEU A 24 2.54 13.70 3.79
N ASP A 25 3.76 13.96 3.32
CA ASP A 25 4.06 15.15 2.51
C ASP A 25 3.30 15.13 1.18
N TYR A 26 3.24 13.99 0.49
CA TYR A 26 2.45 13.83 -0.73
C TYR A 26 0.95 14.12 -0.47
N LEU A 27 0.36 13.49 0.55
CA LEU A 27 -1.05 13.66 0.89
C LEU A 27 -1.39 15.11 1.28
N GLN A 28 -0.49 15.79 2.00
CA GLN A 28 -0.65 17.20 2.33
C GLN A 28 -0.64 18.08 1.07
N LYS A 29 0.20 17.76 0.08
CA LYS A 29 0.21 18.46 -1.21
C LYS A 29 -1.08 18.21 -1.99
N VAL A 30 -1.54 16.96 -2.10
CA VAL A 30 -2.81 16.60 -2.75
C VAL A 30 -3.99 17.35 -2.14
N GLU A 31 -4.06 17.40 -0.80
CA GLU A 31 -5.12 18.10 -0.10
C GLU A 31 -5.16 19.61 -0.41
N ARG A 32 -3.99 20.26 -0.54
CA ARG A 32 -3.94 21.67 -0.97
C ARG A 32 -4.52 21.86 -2.38
N HIS A 33 -4.29 20.93 -3.29
CA HIS A 33 -4.88 20.97 -4.63
C HIS A 33 -6.41 20.78 -4.57
N PHE A 34 -6.90 19.85 -3.76
CA PHE A 34 -8.35 19.64 -3.56
C PHE A 34 -9.05 20.88 -2.99
N ILE A 35 -8.44 21.57 -2.01
CA ILE A 35 -8.96 22.84 -1.47
C ILE A 35 -9.05 23.92 -2.55
N ASN A 36 -8.06 23.96 -3.46
CA ASN A 36 -8.03 24.89 -4.58
C ASN A 36 -8.94 24.46 -5.76
N LYS A 37 -9.73 23.38 -5.59
CA LYS A 37 -10.60 22.80 -6.62
C LYS A 37 -9.86 22.28 -7.85
N ASP A 38 -8.59 21.96 -7.68
CA ASP A 38 -7.70 21.41 -8.69
C ASP A 38 -7.60 19.89 -8.48
N PHE A 39 -8.45 19.13 -9.18
CA PHE A 39 -8.60 17.70 -8.95
C PHE A 39 -7.75 16.85 -9.90
N SER A 40 -7.54 17.27 -11.15
CA SER A 40 -6.66 16.54 -12.08
C SER A 40 -5.25 17.11 -12.06
N PRO A 41 -4.19 16.27 -12.11
CA PRO A 41 -4.21 14.79 -12.18
C PRO A 41 -4.28 14.12 -10.80
N TYR A 42 -4.34 14.89 -9.72
CA TYR A 42 -4.07 14.43 -8.36
C TYR A 42 -5.07 13.40 -7.83
N LEU A 43 -6.36 13.57 -8.09
CA LEU A 43 -7.41 12.65 -7.66
C LEU A 43 -7.28 11.29 -8.36
N LEU A 44 -7.17 11.31 -9.69
CA LEU A 44 -6.99 10.09 -10.50
C LEU A 44 -5.70 9.35 -10.12
N HIS A 45 -4.61 10.09 -9.93
CA HIS A 45 -3.34 9.50 -9.56
C HIS A 45 -3.36 8.90 -8.15
N THR A 46 -3.98 9.59 -7.19
CA THR A 46 -4.11 9.07 -5.81
C THR A 46 -5.03 7.85 -5.75
N GLU A 47 -6.09 7.84 -6.56
CA GLU A 47 -6.96 6.67 -6.72
C GLU A 47 -6.20 5.48 -7.28
N LYS A 48 -5.46 5.66 -8.37
CA LYS A 48 -4.62 4.60 -8.94
C LYS A 48 -3.58 4.09 -7.94
N LEU A 49 -2.95 5.00 -7.19
CA LEU A 49 -1.98 4.64 -6.17
C LEU A 49 -2.61 3.79 -5.06
N TYR A 50 -3.82 4.16 -4.60
CA TYR A 50 -4.57 3.39 -3.63
C TYR A 50 -4.87 1.97 -4.15
N GLU A 51 -5.38 1.85 -5.37
CA GLU A 51 -5.76 0.56 -5.96
C GLU A 51 -4.55 -0.39 -6.08
N GLU A 52 -3.44 0.08 -6.63
CA GLU A 52 -2.22 -0.72 -6.79
C GLU A 52 -1.66 -1.18 -5.44
N MET A 53 -1.66 -0.29 -4.44
CA MET A 53 -1.16 -0.60 -3.09
C MET A 53 -2.10 -1.56 -2.34
N ALA A 54 -3.41 -1.41 -2.49
CA ALA A 54 -4.38 -2.32 -1.90
C ALA A 54 -4.27 -3.73 -2.50
N LEU A 55 -4.15 -3.84 -3.83
CA LEU A 55 -3.91 -5.11 -4.52
C LEU A 55 -2.60 -5.76 -4.07
N SER A 56 -1.54 -4.97 -3.91
CA SER A 56 -0.24 -5.47 -3.44
C SER A 56 -0.32 -5.99 -2.02
N LEU A 57 -1.04 -5.30 -1.12
CA LEU A 57 -1.23 -5.74 0.26
C LEU A 57 -2.01 -7.06 0.32
N GLU A 58 -3.11 -7.17 -0.43
CA GLU A 58 -3.90 -8.39 -0.52
C GLU A 58 -3.08 -9.56 -1.09
N LEU A 59 -2.27 -9.31 -2.13
CA LEU A 59 -1.37 -10.32 -2.68
C LEU A 59 -0.37 -10.83 -1.65
N ILE A 60 0.24 -9.95 -0.86
CA ILE A 60 1.19 -10.31 0.20
C ILE A 60 0.50 -11.13 1.30
N ASP A 61 -0.68 -10.69 1.75
CA ASP A 61 -1.45 -11.42 2.77
C ASP A 61 -1.86 -12.81 2.27
N ASN A 62 -2.38 -12.93 1.05
CA ASN A 62 -2.72 -14.23 0.45
C ASN A 62 -1.49 -15.13 0.25
N PHE A 63 -0.35 -14.56 -0.13
CA PHE A 63 0.89 -15.30 -0.32
C PHE A 63 1.41 -15.89 1.00
N GLU A 64 1.37 -15.11 2.09
CA GLU A 64 1.72 -15.60 3.42
C GLU A 64 0.82 -16.75 3.88
N GLU A 65 -0.50 -16.65 3.64
CA GLU A 65 -1.42 -17.73 3.95
C GLU A 65 -1.10 -19.00 3.15
N LEU A 66 -0.79 -18.87 1.84
CA LEU A 66 -0.50 -20.02 0.96
C LEU A 66 0.84 -20.71 1.24
N ILE A 67 1.86 -20.00 1.71
CA ILE A 67 3.15 -20.62 2.05
C ILE A 67 3.09 -21.34 3.41
N THR A 68 2.10 -21.02 4.25
CA THR A 68 2.01 -21.55 5.61
C THR A 68 1.60 -23.04 5.67
N ASP A 69 1.38 -23.71 4.53
CA ASP A 69 0.92 -25.09 4.50
C ASP A 69 2.08 -26.11 4.62
N ASP A 70 2.29 -26.53 5.87
CA ASP A 70 2.63 -27.89 6.30
C ASP A 70 3.79 -28.60 5.58
N VAL A 71 4.99 -28.55 6.19
CA VAL A 71 6.06 -29.48 5.81
C VAL A 71 5.78 -30.83 6.46
N VAL A 72 5.49 -31.83 5.63
CA VAL A 72 5.35 -33.22 6.04
C VAL A 72 6.75 -33.78 6.34
N VAL A 73 7.10 -33.88 7.60
CA VAL A 73 8.38 -34.44 8.05
C VAL A 73 8.21 -35.93 8.33
N PHE A 74 8.92 -36.76 7.57
CA PHE A 74 8.99 -38.20 7.81
C PHE A 74 10.04 -38.49 8.90
N THR A 75 9.59 -38.93 10.06
CA THR A 75 10.47 -39.38 11.15
C THR A 75 10.44 -40.91 11.28
N GLN A 76 11.44 -41.50 11.93
CA GLN A 76 11.50 -42.96 12.17
C GLN A 76 10.28 -43.50 12.96
N ASN A 77 9.52 -42.62 13.62
CA ASN A 77 8.35 -42.96 14.45
C ASN A 77 7.01 -42.54 13.81
N GLY A 78 7.00 -42.12 12.54
CA GLY A 78 5.79 -41.74 11.80
C GLY A 78 5.87 -40.36 11.13
N VAL A 79 4.75 -39.95 10.53
CA VAL A 79 4.59 -38.66 9.84
C VAL A 79 4.22 -37.58 10.86
N LYS A 80 4.97 -36.49 10.89
CA LYS A 80 4.64 -35.28 11.66
C LYS A 80 4.46 -34.10 10.72
N ILE A 81 3.45 -33.29 10.99
CA ILE A 81 3.27 -31.98 10.35
C ILE A 81 4.02 -30.98 11.24
N GLU A 82 5.07 -30.37 10.70
CA GLU A 82 5.78 -29.28 11.38
C GLU A 82 5.51 -27.97 10.64
N LYS A 83 5.12 -26.93 11.38
CA LYS A 83 5.03 -25.58 10.84
C LYS A 83 6.45 -25.06 10.64
N SER A 84 6.89 -24.97 9.40
CA SER A 84 8.14 -24.29 9.09
C SER A 84 7.90 -22.79 9.21
N GLU A 85 8.64 -22.12 10.09
CA GLU A 85 8.71 -20.66 10.05
C GLU A 85 9.33 -20.27 8.70
N ILE A 86 8.58 -19.55 7.89
CA ILE A 86 9.09 -18.96 6.65
C ILE A 86 10.18 -17.98 7.05
N PRO A 87 11.38 -18.00 6.44
CA PRO A 87 12.38 -16.98 6.70
C PRO A 87 11.84 -15.64 6.20
N THR A 88 11.31 -14.83 7.13
CA THR A 88 10.78 -13.51 6.79
C THR A 88 11.92 -12.60 6.36
N ILE A 89 11.87 -12.14 5.11
CA ILE A 89 12.80 -11.15 4.59
C ILE A 89 12.42 -9.84 5.27
N LYS A 90 13.33 -9.26 6.08
CA LYS A 90 13.10 -8.01 6.82
C LYS A 90 12.50 -6.90 5.94
N GLU A 91 12.96 -6.81 4.70
CA GLU A 91 12.47 -5.83 3.71
C GLU A 91 10.99 -6.06 3.35
N LEU A 92 10.54 -7.31 3.27
CA LEU A 92 9.14 -7.65 2.98
C LEU A 92 8.22 -7.25 4.14
N ASP A 93 8.65 -7.48 5.38
CA ASP A 93 7.93 -7.01 6.58
C ASP A 93 7.81 -5.49 6.59
N GLU A 94 8.89 -4.79 6.26
CA GLU A 94 8.88 -3.33 6.19
C GLU A 94 7.97 -2.83 5.07
N MET A 95 8.04 -3.40 3.87
CA MET A 95 7.12 -3.11 2.77
C MET A 95 5.66 -3.34 3.18
N LYS A 96 5.37 -4.46 3.86
CA LYS A 96 4.04 -4.78 4.37
C LYS A 96 3.57 -3.74 5.40
N ASN A 97 4.44 -3.32 6.32
CA ASN A 97 4.13 -2.27 7.29
C ASN A 97 3.85 -0.93 6.60
N ILE A 98 4.64 -0.57 5.58
CA ILE A 98 4.40 0.62 4.75
C ILE A 98 3.03 0.53 4.08
N LEU A 99 2.69 -0.60 3.46
CA LEU A 99 1.40 -0.81 2.80
C LEU A 99 0.23 -0.70 3.80
N LYS A 100 0.31 -1.40 4.94
CA LYS A 100 -0.70 -1.36 6.01
C LYS A 100 -0.95 0.04 6.55
N PHE A 101 0.09 0.85 6.65
CA PHE A 101 -0.03 2.26 7.05
C PHE A 101 -0.63 3.13 5.94
N SER A 102 -0.19 2.91 4.70
CA SER A 102 -0.44 3.82 3.58
C SER A 102 -1.83 3.67 2.96
N VAL A 103 -2.27 2.42 2.76
CA VAL A 103 -3.56 2.09 2.13
C VAL A 103 -4.76 2.80 2.79
N PRO A 104 -4.95 2.76 4.13
CA PRO A 104 -6.10 3.43 4.76
C PRO A 104 -6.06 4.95 4.60
N LEU A 105 -4.87 5.57 4.66
CA LEU A 105 -4.71 7.02 4.50
C LEU A 105 -5.03 7.46 3.07
N LEU A 106 -4.55 6.70 2.08
CA LEU A 106 -4.85 6.94 0.68
C LEU A 106 -6.34 6.80 0.41
N LYS A 107 -6.98 5.73 0.91
CA LYS A 107 -8.42 5.50 0.79
C LYS A 107 -9.22 6.70 1.30
N GLN A 108 -8.92 7.15 2.52
CA GLN A 108 -9.58 8.30 3.13
C GLN A 108 -9.44 9.56 2.26
N LYS A 109 -8.24 9.83 1.74
CA LYS A 109 -7.99 11.02 0.92
C LYS A 109 -8.68 10.94 -0.45
N VAL A 110 -8.77 9.76 -1.05
CA VAL A 110 -9.56 9.53 -2.28
C VAL A 110 -11.04 9.77 -2.03
N GLU A 111 -11.59 9.26 -0.92
CA GLU A 111 -13.00 9.48 -0.55
C GLU A 111 -13.32 10.97 -0.36
N ILE A 112 -12.47 11.70 0.36
CA ILE A 112 -12.60 13.15 0.54
C ILE A 112 -12.52 13.87 -0.82
N GLY A 113 -11.53 13.53 -1.65
CA GLY A 113 -11.35 14.13 -2.97
C GLY A 113 -12.54 13.90 -3.89
N LYS A 114 -13.11 12.70 -3.90
CA LYS A 114 -14.33 12.36 -4.65
C LYS A 114 -15.54 13.16 -4.16
N GLU A 115 -15.69 13.32 -2.85
CA GLU A 115 -16.80 14.09 -2.28
C GLU A 115 -16.71 15.58 -2.63
N LEU A 116 -15.52 16.16 -2.52
CA LEU A 116 -15.28 17.55 -2.94
C LEU A 116 -15.49 17.73 -4.46
N TRP A 117 -15.07 16.76 -5.28
CA TRP A 117 -15.30 16.80 -6.72
C TRP A 117 -16.78 16.74 -7.08
N LYS A 118 -17.61 15.95 -6.37
CA LYS A 118 -19.07 15.92 -6.58
C LYS A 118 -19.71 17.29 -6.31
N GLN A 119 -19.21 18.03 -5.32
CA GLN A 119 -19.72 19.35 -4.96
C GLN A 119 -19.28 20.44 -5.95
N THR A 120 -18.11 20.27 -6.57
CA THR A 120 -17.60 21.16 -7.62
C THR A 120 -17.09 20.35 -8.83
N PRO A 121 -17.99 19.90 -9.71
CA PRO A 121 -17.62 19.06 -10.85
C PRO A 121 -16.63 19.80 -11.75
N SER A 122 -15.45 19.23 -11.92
CA SER A 122 -14.43 19.68 -12.86
C SER A 122 -14.06 18.54 -13.79
N ILE A 123 -13.55 18.87 -14.98
CA ILE A 123 -13.12 17.87 -15.95
C ILE A 123 -11.88 17.18 -15.40
N LEU A 124 -11.91 15.85 -15.30
CA LEU A 124 -10.75 15.04 -14.97
C LEU A 124 -10.06 14.64 -16.28
N TRP A 125 -8.81 15.08 -16.48
CA TRP A 125 -7.93 14.65 -17.58
C TRP A 125 -6.76 13.83 -17.09
#